data_AF-A0A1I4PTX7-F1
#
_entry.id   AF-A0A1I4PTX7-F1
#
_cell.length_a   1.000
_cell.length_b   1.000
_cell.length_c   1.000
_cell.angle_alpha   90.00
_cell.angle_beta   90.00
_cell.angle_gamma   90.00
#
_symmetry.space_group_name_H-M   'P 1'
#
loop_
_entity.id
_entity.type
_entity.pdbx_description
1 polymer ?
#
loop_
_entity_poly.entity_id
_entity_poly.type
_entity_poly.pdbx_seq_one_letter_code
_entity_poly.pdbx_strand_id
1 'polypeptide(L)'
;MVTPNDVRAAAERIRAREAPPGGVKARVSVRTVRRELGRGSFGDIARELDTWRRAANYDPVVERANLPEAFGNRLTTLGKELLEMARSEAARERLAEFTAAEEARAQGRDILDEALDRVDALEAEVAALRTEVGRLRAAPGTAGAATPPGPAGPAVEGPRNPGAEAMRGMVDALRGKSLARDADEFWVAVRTAVEAAMGRRGSVSAHDLHDALPTALKERGKRIGLPLTTPLLRYHLLREAAAGKGIVEAGGGRFALAGPPVPAPAPAPEPDPVVPPAMSGRKFWILFLATVHDVLTANKEAMSAGDIIAAMPPGWVEATRRYGTADADRPVRPGELRYKLRERIERFERDRYPGEALPLVELPDGRFEATGPWPGRGSERPDEAA
;
A
#
# COMPACT_ATOMS: atom_id res chain seq x y z
N MET A 1 5.97 -27.70 44.53
CA MET A 1 5.64 -26.71 43.47
C MET A 1 6.52 -25.48 43.67
N VAL A 2 6.63 -24.61 42.66
CA VAL A 2 7.24 -23.27 42.80
C VAL A 2 6.10 -22.26 42.87
N THR A 3 6.18 -21.27 43.75
CA THR A 3 5.11 -20.26 43.86
C THR A 3 5.31 -19.10 42.86
N PRO A 4 4.23 -18.38 42.47
CA PRO A 4 4.34 -17.16 41.66
C PRO A 4 5.30 -16.12 42.26
N ASN A 5 5.33 -16.02 43.59
CA ASN A 5 6.21 -15.09 44.32
C ASN A 5 7.69 -15.51 44.23
N ASP A 6 7.99 -16.81 44.26
CA ASP A 6 9.36 -17.32 44.04
C ASP A 6 9.86 -16.94 42.63
N VAL A 7 9.03 -17.13 41.60
CA VAL A 7 9.37 -16.81 40.20
C VAL A 7 9.62 -15.30 40.04
N ARG A 8 8.76 -14.47 40.62
CA ARG A 8 8.89 -13.01 40.62
C ARG A 8 10.18 -12.55 41.29
N ALA A 9 10.43 -12.98 42.53
CA ALA A 9 11.62 -12.60 43.27
C ALA A 9 12.92 -13.10 42.59
N ALA A 10 12.91 -14.26 41.96
CA ALA A 10 14.02 -14.75 41.15
C ALA A 10 14.22 -13.92 39.87
N ALA A 11 13.14 -13.55 39.17
CA ALA A 11 13.19 -12.69 37.99
C ALA A 11 13.75 -11.30 38.31
N GLU A 12 13.34 -10.70 39.43
CA GLU A 12 13.84 -9.42 39.95
C GLU A 12 15.32 -9.50 40.32
N ARG A 13 15.76 -10.54 41.06
CA ARG A 13 17.19 -10.75 41.34
C ARG A 13 18.04 -10.88 40.08
N ILE A 14 17.53 -11.52 39.02
CA ILE A 14 18.25 -11.60 37.74
C ILE A 14 18.25 -10.26 37.01
N ARG A 15 17.13 -9.51 37.02
CA ARG A 15 17.01 -8.17 36.40
C ARG A 15 17.92 -7.13 37.07
N ALA A 16 18.09 -7.23 38.40
CA ALA A 16 18.92 -6.34 39.20
C ALA A 16 20.43 -6.64 39.15
N ARG A 17 20.86 -7.78 38.59
CA ARG A 17 22.28 -8.06 38.40
C ARG A 17 22.87 -7.15 37.32
N GLU A 18 23.96 -6.49 37.67
CA GLU A 18 24.81 -5.77 36.73
C GLU A 18 25.46 -6.73 35.71
N ALA A 19 25.91 -6.18 34.59
CA ALA A 19 26.70 -6.94 33.63
C ALA A 19 28.09 -7.25 34.23
N PRO A 20 28.60 -8.48 34.12
CA PRO A 20 29.97 -8.77 34.56
C PRO A 20 30.98 -7.98 33.70
N PRO A 21 32.19 -7.68 34.21
CA PRO A 21 33.19 -6.90 33.46
C PRO A 21 33.48 -7.51 32.08
N GLY A 22 33.25 -6.75 31.01
CA GLY A 22 33.42 -7.21 29.63
C GLY A 22 32.33 -8.17 29.11
N GLY A 23 31.24 -8.39 29.85
CA GLY A 23 30.14 -9.29 29.47
C GLY A 23 28.79 -8.59 29.26
N VAL A 24 27.78 -9.38 28.89
CA VAL A 24 26.41 -8.90 28.62
C VAL A 24 25.51 -9.17 29.83
N LYS A 25 24.62 -8.21 30.17
CA LYS A 25 23.62 -8.34 31.24
C LYS A 25 22.80 -9.64 31.08
N ALA A 26 22.64 -10.39 32.17
CA ALA A 26 21.98 -11.69 32.13
C ALA A 26 20.47 -11.55 31.82
N ARG A 27 20.01 -12.19 30.74
CA ARG A 27 18.58 -12.17 30.37
C ARG A 27 17.71 -12.93 31.37
N VAL A 28 16.55 -12.37 31.70
CA VAL A 28 15.51 -13.07 32.47
C VAL A 28 14.77 -14.02 31.55
N SER A 29 15.09 -15.32 31.66
CA SER A 29 14.50 -16.39 30.85
C SER A 29 14.16 -17.59 31.75
N VAL A 30 13.25 -18.46 31.30
CA VAL A 30 12.84 -19.66 32.06
C VAL A 30 14.05 -20.50 32.49
N ARG A 31 15.09 -20.62 31.64
CA ARG A 31 16.35 -21.32 31.95
C ARG A 31 17.19 -20.61 33.02
N THR A 32 17.22 -19.28 33.06
CA THR A 32 17.95 -18.50 34.10
C THR A 32 17.17 -18.49 35.41
N VAL A 33 15.85 -18.29 35.37
CA VAL A 33 14.98 -18.34 36.55
C VAL A 33 14.95 -19.73 37.19
N ARG A 34 14.85 -20.81 36.40
CA ARG A 34 14.95 -22.20 36.91
C ARG A 34 16.32 -22.50 37.54
N ARG A 35 17.41 -21.92 37.01
CA ARG A 35 18.75 -22.03 37.61
C ARG A 35 18.84 -21.29 38.95
N GLU A 36 18.25 -20.10 39.02
CA GLU A 36 18.17 -19.28 40.24
C GLU A 36 17.32 -19.92 41.34
N LEU A 37 16.27 -20.66 40.96
CA LEU A 37 15.37 -21.36 41.89
C LEU A 37 15.86 -22.75 42.30
N GLY A 38 16.71 -23.38 41.49
CA GLY A 38 17.16 -24.78 41.67
C GLY A 38 16.08 -25.85 41.51
N ARG A 39 14.80 -25.47 41.42
CA ARG A 39 13.62 -26.37 41.38
C ARG A 39 12.53 -25.80 40.47
N GLY A 40 11.54 -26.65 40.14
CA GLY A 40 10.34 -26.26 39.39
C GLY A 40 10.25 -26.80 37.96
N SER A 41 9.01 -26.94 37.48
CA SER A 41 8.70 -27.28 36.09
C SER A 41 8.95 -26.08 35.17
N PHE A 42 9.35 -26.35 33.93
CA PHE A 42 9.49 -25.31 32.91
C PHE A 42 8.14 -24.64 32.58
N GLY A 43 7.03 -25.38 32.64
CA GLY A 43 5.68 -24.87 32.33
C GLY A 43 5.19 -23.85 33.36
N ASP A 44 5.28 -24.19 34.65
CA ASP A 44 4.89 -23.33 35.76
C ASP A 44 5.71 -22.02 35.75
N ILE A 45 7.04 -22.14 35.62
CA ILE A 45 7.95 -20.99 35.56
C ILE A 45 7.67 -20.13 34.32
N ALA A 46 7.34 -20.73 33.17
CA ALA A 46 7.04 -19.97 31.95
C ALA A 46 5.76 -19.13 32.10
N ARG A 47 4.69 -19.71 32.67
CA ARG A 47 3.40 -19.03 32.89
C ARG A 47 3.56 -17.82 33.82
N GLU A 48 4.21 -18.01 34.97
CA GLU A 48 4.41 -16.95 35.95
C GLU A 48 5.40 -15.88 35.46
N LEU A 49 6.44 -16.29 34.71
CA LEU A 49 7.40 -15.35 34.13
C LEU A 49 6.77 -14.48 33.03
N ASP A 50 5.85 -15.01 32.23
CA ASP A 50 5.13 -14.27 31.21
C ASP A 50 4.20 -13.21 31.83
N THR A 51 3.49 -13.56 32.91
CA THR A 51 2.72 -12.61 33.73
C THR A 51 3.60 -11.50 34.30
N TRP A 52 4.76 -11.84 34.87
CA TRP A 52 5.72 -10.86 35.38
C TRP A 52 6.26 -9.94 34.28
N ARG A 53 6.59 -10.47 33.09
CA ARG A 53 7.13 -9.67 31.98
C ARG A 53 6.16 -8.58 31.52
N ARG A 54 4.86 -8.89 31.43
CA ARG A 54 3.81 -7.90 31.10
C ARG A 54 3.73 -6.81 32.16
N ALA A 55 3.67 -7.18 33.44
CA ALA A 55 3.56 -6.23 34.54
C ALA A 55 4.80 -5.32 34.68
N ALA A 56 5.99 -5.87 34.45
CA ALA A 56 7.27 -5.16 34.56
C ALA A 56 7.70 -4.43 33.26
N ASN A 57 6.91 -4.48 32.18
CA ASN A 57 7.29 -4.04 30.83
C ASN A 57 8.68 -4.53 30.40
N TYR A 58 9.02 -5.79 30.73
CA TYR A 58 10.37 -6.33 30.53
C TYR A 58 10.64 -6.60 29.05
N ASP A 59 11.44 -5.75 28.42
CA ASP A 59 12.00 -5.98 27.09
C ASP A 59 13.51 -6.30 27.17
N PRO A 60 13.96 -7.48 26.71
CA PRO A 60 15.36 -7.89 26.82
C PRO A 60 16.30 -7.16 25.85
N VAL A 61 15.82 -6.40 24.87
CA VAL A 61 16.61 -5.52 24.01
C VAL A 61 16.85 -4.18 24.72
N VAL A 62 15.79 -3.57 25.27
CA VAL A 62 15.87 -2.32 26.04
C VAL A 62 16.76 -2.49 27.27
N GLU A 63 16.60 -3.58 28.02
CA GLU A 63 17.44 -3.93 29.18
C GLU A 63 18.90 -4.21 28.83
N ARG A 64 19.20 -4.65 27.59
CA ARG A 64 20.58 -4.82 27.10
C ARG A 64 21.22 -3.52 26.64
N ALA A 65 20.41 -2.54 26.22
CA ALA A 65 20.89 -1.20 25.86
C ALA A 65 21.25 -0.35 27.09
N ASN A 66 20.97 -0.82 28.31
CA ASN A 66 21.24 -0.15 29.59
C ASN A 66 20.77 1.32 29.62
N LEU A 67 19.63 1.60 28.96
CA LEU A 67 19.05 2.92 28.89
C LEU A 67 18.47 3.31 30.26
N PRO A 68 18.56 4.59 30.67
CA PRO A 68 17.86 5.07 31.85
C PRO A 68 16.36 4.74 31.76
N GLU A 69 15.78 4.18 32.82
CA GLU A 69 14.43 3.59 32.79
C GLU A 69 13.35 4.61 32.36
N ALA A 70 13.50 5.87 32.76
CA ALA A 70 12.65 6.98 32.32
C ALA A 70 12.69 7.22 30.79
N PHE A 71 13.81 6.94 30.13
CA PHE A 71 13.96 7.06 28.67
C PHE A 71 13.39 5.85 27.94
N GLY A 72 13.63 4.63 28.44
CA GLY A 72 13.02 3.41 27.90
C GLY A 72 11.49 3.42 27.95
N ASN A 73 10.92 3.89 29.08
CA ASN A 73 9.48 4.06 29.22
C ASN A 73 8.92 5.13 28.26
N ARG A 74 9.58 6.29 28.13
CA ARG A 74 9.16 7.35 27.18
C ARG A 74 9.21 6.89 25.72
N LEU A 75 10.27 6.18 25.29
CA LEU A 75 10.35 5.62 23.94
C LEU A 75 9.25 4.58 23.69
N THR A 76 8.95 3.73 24.68
CA THR A 76 7.88 2.73 24.57
C THR A 76 6.51 3.36 24.45
N THR A 77 6.22 4.43 25.21
CA THR A 77 4.98 5.21 25.09
C THR A 77 4.89 5.89 23.73
N LEU A 78 5.93 6.62 23.31
CA LEU A 78 5.96 7.36 22.05
C LEU A 78 5.83 6.41 20.83
N GLY A 79 6.44 5.22 20.89
CA GLY A 79 6.25 4.18 19.87
C GLY A 79 4.82 3.63 19.79
N LYS A 80 4.11 3.51 20.92
CA LYS A 80 2.69 3.14 20.94
C LYS A 80 1.81 4.26 20.37
N GLU A 81 2.07 5.51 20.76
CA GLU A 81 1.34 6.69 20.28
C GLU A 81 1.47 6.86 18.75
N LEU A 82 2.68 6.70 18.20
CA LEU A 82 2.89 6.73 16.74
C LEU A 82 2.18 5.58 16.03
N LEU A 83 2.15 4.37 16.61
CA LEU A 83 1.46 3.22 16.01
C LEU A 83 -0.07 3.42 16.01
N GLU A 84 -0.65 3.95 17.09
CA GLU A 84 -2.08 4.28 17.15
C GLU A 84 -2.44 5.44 16.21
N MET A 85 -1.56 6.45 16.09
CA MET A 85 -1.74 7.54 15.13
C MET A 85 -1.79 7.01 13.70
N ALA A 86 -0.80 6.19 13.29
CA ALA A 86 -0.75 5.57 11.96
C ALA A 86 -1.95 4.64 11.70
N ARG A 87 -2.42 3.89 12.71
CA ARG A 87 -3.67 3.10 12.62
C ARG A 87 -4.89 3.99 12.41
N SER A 88 -4.99 5.11 13.12
CA SER A 88 -6.11 6.04 12.99
C SER A 88 -6.15 6.74 11.62
N GLU A 89 -4.98 7.05 11.04
CA GLU A 89 -4.88 7.63 9.70
C GLU A 89 -5.24 6.62 8.62
N ALA A 90 -4.71 5.40 8.68
CA ALA A 90 -5.07 4.32 7.74
C ALA A 90 -6.57 3.93 7.84
N ALA A 91 -7.20 4.08 9.01
CA ALA A 91 -8.64 3.90 9.17
C ALA A 91 -9.46 5.04 8.54
N ARG A 92 -9.00 6.29 8.67
CA ARG A 92 -9.63 7.46 8.02
C ARG A 92 -9.51 7.39 6.49
N GLU A 93 -8.35 7.01 5.98
CA GLU A 93 -8.11 6.84 4.54
C GLU A 93 -9.06 5.80 3.94
N ARG A 94 -9.16 4.60 4.53
CA ARG A 94 -10.12 3.57 4.10
C ARG A 94 -11.58 4.01 4.17
N LEU A 95 -11.95 4.82 5.17
CA LEU A 95 -13.30 5.36 5.27
C LEU A 95 -13.56 6.36 4.14
N ALA A 96 -12.59 7.21 3.80
CA ALA A 96 -12.69 8.15 2.67
C ALA A 96 -12.72 7.44 1.31
N GLU A 97 -11.94 6.37 1.12
CA GLU A 97 -12.02 5.50 -0.05
C GLU A 97 -13.41 4.86 -0.19
N PHE A 98 -13.98 4.37 0.93
CA PHE A 98 -15.32 3.79 0.94
C PHE A 98 -16.39 4.81 0.57
N THR A 99 -16.37 6.02 1.15
CA THR A 99 -17.35 7.06 0.82
C THR A 99 -17.24 7.51 -0.64
N ALA A 100 -16.03 7.70 -1.16
CA ALA A 100 -15.82 8.07 -2.56
C ALA A 100 -16.29 6.96 -3.53
N ALA A 101 -16.12 5.68 -3.16
CA ALA A 101 -16.62 4.56 -3.95
C ALA A 101 -18.16 4.48 -3.95
N GLU A 102 -18.82 4.77 -2.83
CA GLU A 102 -20.29 4.86 -2.75
C GLU A 102 -20.85 6.06 -3.54
N GLU A 103 -20.20 7.23 -3.46
CA GLU A 103 -20.56 8.40 -4.26
C GLU A 103 -20.44 8.12 -5.77
N ALA A 104 -19.37 7.45 -6.20
CA ALA A 104 -19.20 7.02 -7.60
C ALA A 104 -20.28 6.00 -8.04
N ARG A 105 -20.70 5.09 -7.14
CA ARG A 105 -21.83 4.15 -7.40
C ARG A 105 -23.20 4.84 -7.40
N ALA A 106 -23.36 5.94 -6.69
CA ALA A 106 -24.57 6.76 -6.76
C ALA A 106 -24.64 7.48 -8.11
N GLN A 107 -23.59 8.23 -8.47
CA GLN A 107 -23.49 8.91 -9.77
C GLN A 107 -23.64 7.95 -10.96
N GLY A 108 -23.06 6.74 -10.87
CA GLY A 108 -23.22 5.72 -11.91
C GLY A 108 -24.65 5.18 -12.05
N ARG A 109 -25.47 5.22 -10.99
CA ARG A 109 -26.90 4.91 -11.06
C ARG A 109 -27.69 6.09 -11.63
N ASP A 110 -27.43 7.31 -11.17
CA ASP A 110 -28.09 8.52 -11.69
C ASP A 110 -27.89 8.67 -13.21
N ILE A 111 -26.68 8.37 -13.72
CA ILE A 111 -26.37 8.35 -15.16
C ILE A 111 -27.07 7.21 -15.89
N LEU A 112 -27.23 6.04 -15.26
CA LEU A 112 -27.95 4.92 -15.85
C LEU A 112 -29.45 5.22 -15.95
N ASP A 113 -30.04 5.78 -14.90
CA ASP A 113 -31.45 6.18 -14.88
C ASP A 113 -31.72 7.28 -15.93
N GLU A 114 -30.85 8.30 -16.05
CA GLU A 114 -30.97 9.30 -17.13
C GLU A 114 -30.81 8.67 -18.53
N ALA A 115 -29.96 7.65 -18.68
CA ALA A 115 -29.80 6.94 -19.94
C ALA A 115 -31.05 6.10 -20.29
N LEU A 116 -31.71 5.50 -19.29
CA LEU A 116 -32.98 4.77 -19.45
C LEU A 116 -34.12 5.72 -19.82
N ASP A 117 -34.26 6.86 -19.13
CA ASP A 117 -35.25 7.90 -19.47
C ASP A 117 -35.11 8.37 -20.93
N ARG A 118 -33.87 8.52 -21.41
CA ARG A 118 -33.58 8.86 -22.81
C ARG A 118 -33.92 7.74 -23.79
N VAL A 119 -33.75 6.47 -23.40
CA VAL A 119 -34.17 5.32 -24.20
C VAL A 119 -35.69 5.28 -24.30
N ASP A 120 -36.41 5.42 -23.19
CA ASP A 120 -37.88 5.45 -23.15
C ASP A 120 -38.44 6.59 -24.03
N ALA A 121 -37.83 7.78 -23.99
CA ALA A 121 -38.18 8.89 -24.86
C ALA A 121 -37.96 8.57 -26.35
N LEU A 122 -36.83 7.96 -26.71
CA LEU A 122 -36.54 7.53 -28.09
C LEU A 122 -37.47 6.40 -28.55
N GLU A 123 -37.86 5.47 -27.67
CA GLU A 123 -38.84 4.43 -27.99
C GLU A 123 -40.23 5.04 -28.24
N ALA A 124 -40.64 6.03 -27.45
CA ALA A 124 -41.87 6.79 -27.67
C ALA A 124 -41.84 7.58 -28.99
N GLU A 125 -40.72 8.24 -29.33
CA GLU A 125 -40.53 8.89 -30.62
C GLU A 125 -40.58 7.89 -31.79
N VAL A 126 -39.94 6.73 -31.67
CA VAL A 126 -39.98 5.66 -32.68
C VAL A 126 -41.41 5.11 -32.82
N ALA A 127 -42.16 4.96 -31.74
CA ALA A 127 -43.57 4.56 -31.79
C ALA A 127 -44.42 5.62 -32.52
N ALA A 128 -44.26 6.91 -32.19
CA ALA A 128 -44.95 8.01 -32.85
C ALA A 128 -44.58 8.13 -34.34
N LEU A 129 -43.30 8.01 -34.69
CA LEU A 129 -42.85 8.01 -36.09
C LEU A 129 -43.37 6.79 -36.86
N ARG A 130 -43.51 5.62 -36.22
CA ARG A 130 -44.13 4.43 -36.84
C ARG A 130 -45.62 4.64 -37.10
N THR A 131 -46.37 5.22 -36.16
CA THR A 131 -47.79 5.54 -36.38
C THR A 131 -47.96 6.62 -37.44
N GLU A 132 -47.10 7.64 -37.46
CA GLU A 132 -47.11 8.71 -38.47
C GLU A 132 -46.72 8.19 -39.86
N VAL A 133 -45.71 7.31 -39.99
CA VAL A 133 -45.39 6.65 -41.27
C VAL A 133 -46.54 5.73 -41.71
N GLY A 134 -47.23 5.06 -40.77
CA GLY A 134 -48.46 4.34 -41.05
C GLY A 134 -49.57 5.25 -41.59
N ARG A 135 -49.78 6.40 -40.93
CA ARG A 135 -50.75 7.44 -41.32
C ARG A 135 -50.43 8.05 -42.68
N LEU A 136 -49.18 8.45 -42.93
CA LEU A 136 -48.73 9.05 -44.19
C LEU A 136 -48.73 8.05 -45.36
N ARG A 137 -48.61 6.75 -45.10
CA ARG A 137 -48.82 5.69 -46.10
C ARG A 137 -50.30 5.42 -46.37
N ALA A 138 -51.17 5.65 -45.38
CA ALA A 138 -52.62 5.50 -45.50
C ALA A 138 -53.35 6.77 -46.00
N ALA A 139 -52.73 7.95 -45.88
CA ALA A 139 -53.34 9.25 -46.15
C ALA A 139 -52.71 9.94 -47.38
N PRO A 140 -53.52 10.28 -48.41
CA PRO A 140 -53.07 11.18 -49.45
C PRO A 140 -53.02 12.63 -48.90
N GLY A 141 -51.83 13.05 -48.50
CA GLY A 141 -51.32 14.43 -48.36
C GLY A 141 -52.18 15.55 -47.75
N THR A 142 -51.75 16.11 -46.61
CA THR A 142 -51.83 17.56 -46.29
C THR A 142 -51.00 17.90 -45.03
N ALA A 143 -50.66 19.19 -44.83
CA ALA A 143 -49.67 19.70 -43.87
C ALA A 143 -50.26 20.64 -42.79
N GLY A 144 -49.45 20.98 -41.76
CA GLY A 144 -49.70 22.03 -40.74
C GLY A 144 -49.41 21.54 -39.31
N ALA A 145 -48.39 22.04 -38.59
CA ALA A 145 -48.38 23.27 -37.74
C ALA A 145 -49.06 23.04 -36.33
N ALA A 146 -48.66 23.62 -35.18
CA ALA A 146 -47.73 24.72 -34.84
C ALA A 146 -47.14 24.58 -33.39
N THR A 147 -46.52 25.66 -32.85
CA THR A 147 -45.55 25.68 -31.71
C THR A 147 -46.10 26.32 -30.37
N PRO A 148 -45.35 26.90 -29.37
CA PRO A 148 -45.53 26.64 -27.91
C PRO A 148 -45.97 27.87 -27.06
N PRO A 149 -46.03 27.82 -25.69
CA PRO A 149 -44.87 28.25 -24.84
C PRO A 149 -44.78 27.62 -23.41
N GLY A 150 -43.86 28.12 -22.56
CA GLY A 150 -43.80 27.91 -21.08
C GLY A 150 -44.53 29.03 -20.28
N PRO A 151 -44.07 29.55 -19.10
CA PRO A 151 -42.83 29.28 -18.31
C PRO A 151 -43.00 29.37 -16.74
N ALA A 152 -41.87 29.60 -16.01
CA ALA A 152 -41.68 30.32 -14.72
C ALA A 152 -41.47 29.56 -13.37
N GLY A 153 -40.45 30.01 -12.61
CA GLY A 153 -40.21 29.73 -11.18
C GLY A 153 -40.89 30.76 -10.24
N PRO A 154 -40.59 30.82 -8.92
CA PRO A 154 -39.26 31.16 -8.37
C PRO A 154 -38.85 30.15 -7.23
N ALA A 155 -38.00 30.38 -6.21
CA ALA A 155 -37.35 31.57 -5.61
C ALA A 155 -36.02 31.22 -4.87
N VAL A 156 -35.49 32.15 -4.05
CA VAL A 156 -34.22 32.03 -3.28
C VAL A 156 -34.39 32.57 -1.85
N GLU A 157 -33.83 31.89 -0.84
CA GLU A 157 -33.67 32.41 0.53
C GLU A 157 -32.17 32.56 0.92
N GLY A 158 -31.89 33.56 1.77
CA GLY A 158 -30.52 33.99 2.11
C GLY A 158 -29.86 33.27 3.30
N PRO A 159 -28.54 33.48 3.52
CA PRO A 159 -27.72 32.62 4.36
C PRO A 159 -27.76 32.95 5.87
N ARG A 160 -27.64 31.91 6.71
CA ARG A 160 -27.32 32.02 8.14
C ARG A 160 -25.84 31.76 8.39
N ASN A 161 -25.23 32.54 9.28
CA ASN A 161 -23.78 32.63 9.46
C ASN A 161 -23.32 31.90 10.75
N PRO A 162 -22.48 30.84 10.68
CA PRO A 162 -21.95 30.16 11.87
C PRO A 162 -20.60 30.77 12.32
N GLY A 163 -20.63 31.53 13.41
CA GLY A 163 -19.44 32.18 13.98
C GLY A 163 -18.60 31.32 14.93
N ALA A 164 -17.36 31.75 15.15
CA ALA A 164 -16.39 31.32 16.18
C ALA A 164 -15.74 29.92 16.03
N GLU A 165 -16.46 28.81 15.89
CA GLU A 165 -15.79 27.48 15.85
C GLU A 165 -15.14 27.18 14.50
N ALA A 166 -15.82 27.51 13.40
CA ALA A 166 -15.27 27.42 12.05
C ALA A 166 -13.98 28.25 11.88
N MET A 167 -13.83 29.37 12.60
CA MET A 167 -12.62 30.18 12.54
C MET A 167 -11.39 29.50 13.18
N ARG A 168 -11.54 28.64 14.20
CA ARG A 168 -10.39 27.89 14.73
C ARG A 168 -9.94 26.80 13.76
N GLY A 169 -10.89 25.99 13.27
CA GLY A 169 -10.60 24.98 12.25
C GLY A 169 -10.01 25.59 10.97
N MET A 170 -10.49 26.78 10.56
CA MET A 170 -9.92 27.50 9.42
C MET A 170 -8.53 28.06 9.71
N VAL A 171 -8.22 28.56 10.90
CA VAL A 171 -6.87 29.03 11.27
C VAL A 171 -5.87 27.87 11.32
N ASP A 172 -6.25 26.70 11.84
CA ASP A 172 -5.37 25.53 11.85
C ASP A 172 -5.20 24.92 10.45
N ALA A 173 -6.27 24.87 9.64
CA ALA A 173 -6.18 24.47 8.24
C ALA A 173 -5.36 25.47 7.38
N LEU A 174 -5.44 26.78 7.66
CA LEU A 174 -4.63 27.81 7.02
C LEU A 174 -3.17 27.73 7.46
N ARG A 175 -2.89 27.42 8.74
CA ARG A 175 -1.52 27.14 9.21
C ARG A 175 -0.96 25.88 8.57
N GLY A 176 -1.75 24.81 8.46
CA GLY A 176 -1.36 23.58 7.75
C GLY A 176 -1.05 23.82 6.26
N LYS A 177 -1.91 24.58 5.57
CA LYS A 177 -1.70 24.97 4.17
C LYS A 177 -0.52 25.93 3.98
N SER A 178 -0.30 26.86 4.91
CA SER A 178 0.89 27.74 4.92
C SER A 178 2.15 26.91 5.10
N LEU A 179 2.21 26.04 6.11
CA LEU A 179 3.36 25.18 6.37
C LEU A 179 3.66 24.22 5.21
N ALA A 180 2.63 23.66 4.57
CA ALA A 180 2.80 22.85 3.36
C ALA A 180 3.43 23.68 2.22
N ARG A 181 2.89 24.88 1.96
CA ARG A 181 3.45 25.80 0.95
C ARG A 181 4.88 26.26 1.29
N ASP A 182 5.14 26.61 2.54
CA ASP A 182 6.46 27.00 3.04
C ASP A 182 7.47 25.85 2.91
N ALA A 183 7.03 24.61 3.07
CA ALA A 183 7.81 23.40 2.85
C ALA A 183 8.04 23.13 1.35
N ASP A 184 7.04 23.28 0.49
CA ASP A 184 7.17 23.12 -0.96
C ASP A 184 8.13 24.16 -1.55
N GLU A 185 7.95 25.44 -1.22
CA GLU A 185 8.85 26.53 -1.62
C GLU A 185 10.28 26.33 -1.09
N PHE A 186 10.42 25.71 0.09
CA PHE A 186 11.71 25.32 0.65
C PHE A 186 12.35 24.17 -0.12
N TRP A 187 11.61 23.11 -0.47
CA TRP A 187 12.13 21.98 -1.25
C TRP A 187 12.50 22.39 -2.68
N VAL A 188 11.76 23.31 -3.30
CA VAL A 188 12.16 23.94 -4.57
C VAL A 188 13.52 24.65 -4.41
N ALA A 189 13.70 25.45 -3.36
CA ALA A 189 14.98 26.14 -3.12
C ALA A 189 16.14 25.17 -2.80
N VAL A 190 15.88 24.07 -2.09
CA VAL A 190 16.85 22.97 -1.89
C VAL A 190 17.23 22.33 -3.20
N ARG A 191 16.25 21.97 -4.03
CA ARG A 191 16.45 21.38 -5.34
C ARG A 191 17.31 22.27 -6.23
N THR A 192 16.97 23.55 -6.40
CA THR A 192 17.78 24.49 -7.21
C THR A 192 19.21 24.61 -6.69
N ALA A 193 19.42 24.64 -5.37
CA ALA A 193 20.76 24.69 -4.77
C ALA A 193 21.56 23.39 -5.01
N VAL A 194 20.91 22.23 -4.93
CA VAL A 194 21.50 20.92 -5.24
C VAL A 194 21.85 20.81 -6.72
N GLU A 195 20.91 21.13 -7.63
CA GLU A 195 21.13 21.07 -9.08
C GLU A 195 22.28 21.99 -9.49
N ALA A 196 22.36 23.20 -8.92
CA ALA A 196 23.48 24.11 -9.12
C ALA A 196 24.81 23.58 -8.54
N ALA A 197 24.79 22.81 -7.45
CA ALA A 197 25.98 22.18 -6.89
C ALA A 197 26.47 20.99 -7.75
N MET A 198 25.54 20.16 -8.25
CA MET A 198 25.83 19.07 -9.18
C MET A 198 26.34 19.59 -10.53
N GLY A 199 25.68 20.59 -11.11
CA GLY A 199 26.09 21.20 -12.39
C GLY A 199 27.52 21.78 -12.36
N ARG A 200 28.02 22.18 -11.17
CA ARG A 200 29.41 22.63 -10.98
C ARG A 200 30.42 21.52 -10.68
N ARG A 201 29.98 20.32 -10.24
CA ARG A 201 30.86 19.30 -9.65
C ARG A 201 30.69 17.88 -10.22
N GLY A 202 29.75 17.66 -11.14
CA GLY A 202 29.43 16.34 -11.69
C GLY A 202 28.60 15.49 -10.72
N SER A 203 28.97 14.22 -10.52
CA SER A 203 28.35 13.40 -9.47
C SER A 203 28.91 13.77 -8.10
N VAL A 204 28.05 13.91 -7.10
CA VAL A 204 28.41 14.42 -5.76
C VAL A 204 27.76 13.56 -4.68
N SER A 205 28.45 13.34 -3.54
CA SER A 205 27.84 12.61 -2.42
C SER A 205 26.80 13.47 -1.69
N ALA A 206 25.85 12.85 -0.99
CA ALA A 206 24.89 13.60 -0.16
C ALA A 206 25.57 14.45 0.93
N HIS A 207 26.77 14.08 1.39
CA HIS A 207 27.55 14.84 2.35
C HIS A 207 28.10 16.13 1.71
N ASP A 208 28.83 16.01 0.60
CA ASP A 208 29.42 17.17 -0.08
C ASP A 208 28.34 18.11 -0.65
N LEU A 209 27.16 17.57 -1.00
CA LEU A 209 25.98 18.36 -1.35
C LEU A 209 25.44 19.13 -0.15
N HIS A 210 25.28 18.48 1.01
CA HIS A 210 24.84 19.16 2.23
C HIS A 210 25.81 20.29 2.61
N ASP A 211 27.12 20.04 2.60
CA ASP A 211 28.13 21.06 2.88
C ASP A 211 28.08 22.23 1.89
N ALA A 212 27.80 21.95 0.61
CA ALA A 212 27.63 22.97 -0.43
C ALA A 212 26.31 23.76 -0.37
N LEU A 213 25.32 23.35 0.45
CA LEU A 213 24.05 24.09 0.57
C LEU A 213 24.25 25.43 1.30
N PRO A 214 23.62 26.54 0.83
CA PRO A 214 23.71 27.84 1.48
C PRO A 214 23.28 27.80 2.95
N THR A 215 24.05 28.44 3.84
CA THR A 215 23.74 28.51 5.27
C THR A 215 22.35 29.10 5.53
N ALA A 216 21.95 30.12 4.77
CA ALA A 216 20.61 30.72 4.84
C ALA A 216 19.47 29.72 4.61
N LEU A 217 19.71 28.69 3.79
CA LEU A 217 18.74 27.62 3.52
C LEU A 217 18.69 26.60 4.66
N LYS A 218 19.85 26.23 5.23
CA LYS A 218 19.93 25.41 6.47
C LYS A 218 19.18 26.09 7.62
N GLU A 219 19.32 27.40 7.79
CA GLU A 219 18.57 28.20 8.77
C GLU A 219 17.10 28.45 8.40
N ARG A 220 16.72 28.48 7.12
CA ARG A 220 15.29 28.45 6.72
C ARG A 220 14.65 27.13 7.14
N GLY A 221 15.34 26.01 6.89
CA GLY A 221 14.86 24.66 7.27
C GLY A 221 14.59 24.53 8.76
N LYS A 222 15.53 24.97 9.61
CA LYS A 222 15.32 25.00 11.08
C LYS A 222 14.09 25.84 11.48
N ARG A 223 13.88 27.01 10.86
CA ARG A 223 12.76 27.91 11.19
C ARG A 223 11.39 27.34 10.81
N ILE A 224 11.30 26.52 9.76
CA ILE A 224 10.05 25.88 9.32
C ILE A 224 9.85 24.46 9.90
N GLY A 225 10.71 24.01 10.82
CA GLY A 225 10.63 22.67 11.41
C GLY A 225 11.20 21.53 10.54
N LEU A 226 11.83 21.84 9.42
CA LEU A 226 12.48 20.88 8.49
C LEU A 226 14.01 21.07 8.49
N PRO A 227 14.72 20.64 9.55
CA PRO A 227 16.17 20.78 9.60
C PRO A 227 16.83 19.95 8.50
N LEU A 228 17.47 20.62 7.53
CA LEU A 228 18.33 19.99 6.53
C LEU A 228 19.49 19.27 7.21
N THR A 229 19.36 17.96 7.34
CA THR A 229 20.42 17.05 7.75
C THR A 229 20.86 16.21 6.56
N THR A 230 22.10 15.71 6.57
CA THR A 230 22.62 14.86 5.50
C THR A 230 21.76 13.62 5.20
N PRO A 231 21.20 12.89 6.22
CA PRO A 231 20.27 11.80 5.97
C PRO A 231 18.95 12.24 5.33
N LEU A 232 18.37 13.36 5.76
CA LEU A 232 17.12 13.89 5.19
C LEU A 232 17.32 14.34 3.74
N LEU A 233 18.45 14.99 3.44
CA LEU A 233 18.82 15.37 2.08
C LEU A 233 18.99 14.12 1.20
N ARG A 234 19.72 13.10 1.66
CA ARG A 234 19.87 11.82 0.94
C ARG A 234 18.53 11.16 0.65
N TYR A 235 17.63 11.10 1.64
CA TYR A 235 16.28 10.55 1.48
C TYR A 235 15.48 11.29 0.40
N HIS A 236 15.52 12.63 0.40
CA HIS A 236 14.86 13.45 -0.61
C HIS A 236 15.43 13.21 -2.02
N LEU A 237 16.76 13.12 -2.17
CA LEU A 237 17.41 12.86 -3.47
C LEU A 237 17.07 11.47 -4.03
N LEU A 238 17.01 10.44 -3.18
CA LEU A 238 16.57 9.10 -3.58
C LEU A 238 15.12 9.11 -4.06
N ARG A 239 14.23 9.86 -3.39
CA ARG A 239 12.82 10.01 -3.80
C ARG A 239 12.68 10.75 -5.13
N GLU A 240 13.43 11.82 -5.36
CA GLU A 240 13.41 12.54 -6.64
C GLU A 240 13.99 11.69 -7.79
N ALA A 241 15.01 10.86 -7.51
CA ALA A 241 15.57 9.92 -8.48
C ALA A 241 14.60 8.78 -8.83
N ALA A 242 13.95 8.17 -7.83
CA ALA A 242 12.91 7.17 -8.05
C ALA A 242 11.68 7.73 -8.80
N ALA A 243 11.39 9.03 -8.64
CA ALA A 243 10.35 9.73 -9.38
C ALA A 243 10.79 10.20 -10.78
N GLY A 244 12.02 9.90 -11.22
CA GLY A 244 12.54 10.27 -12.54
C GLY A 244 12.73 11.78 -12.76
N LYS A 245 12.76 12.60 -11.71
CA LYS A 245 12.67 14.07 -11.81
C LYS A 245 14.01 14.77 -12.12
N GLY A 246 14.86 14.15 -12.94
CA GLY A 246 16.11 14.76 -13.44
C GLY A 246 17.36 14.59 -12.55
N ILE A 247 17.26 13.86 -11.44
CA ILE A 247 18.40 13.42 -10.63
C ILE A 247 18.53 11.90 -10.76
N VAL A 248 19.74 11.37 -10.84
CA VAL A 248 20.03 9.92 -10.86
C VAL A 248 21.07 9.55 -9.82
N GLU A 249 20.94 8.36 -9.20
CA GLU A 249 22.01 7.80 -8.38
C GLU A 249 23.06 7.16 -9.30
N ALA A 250 24.25 7.77 -9.35
CA ALA A 250 25.37 7.37 -10.21
C ALA A 250 26.20 6.20 -9.63
N GLY A 251 25.60 5.42 -8.72
CA GLY A 251 26.27 4.41 -7.91
C GLY A 251 27.06 4.98 -6.73
N GLY A 252 27.36 4.11 -5.76
CA GLY A 252 28.22 4.46 -4.61
C GLY A 252 27.69 5.57 -3.69
N GLY A 253 26.38 5.81 -3.64
CA GLY A 253 25.79 6.89 -2.85
C GLY A 253 26.05 8.31 -3.40
N ARG A 254 26.43 8.41 -4.68
CA ARG A 254 26.61 9.68 -5.40
C ARG A 254 25.41 9.98 -6.29
N PHE A 255 25.07 11.25 -6.39
CA PHE A 255 23.95 11.74 -7.18
C PHE A 255 24.46 12.66 -8.29
N ALA A 256 23.87 12.56 -9.48
CA ALA A 256 24.18 13.39 -10.63
C ALA A 256 22.90 13.91 -11.29
N LEU A 257 23.01 14.97 -12.08
CA LEU A 257 21.94 15.39 -12.99
C LEU A 257 21.81 14.36 -14.12
N ALA A 258 20.58 14.04 -14.51
CA ALA A 258 20.33 13.36 -15.77
C ALA A 258 20.78 14.28 -16.92
N GLY A 259 21.73 13.83 -17.74
CA GLY A 259 22.18 14.57 -18.90
C GLY A 259 21.05 14.75 -19.94
N PRO A 260 21.15 15.73 -20.85
CA PRO A 260 20.23 15.82 -21.98
C PRO A 260 20.28 14.51 -22.78
N PRO A 261 19.12 13.98 -23.23
CA PRO A 261 19.08 12.66 -23.86
C PRO A 261 19.88 12.68 -25.18
N VAL A 262 20.97 11.93 -25.21
CA VAL A 262 21.64 11.57 -26.47
C VAL A 262 20.70 10.60 -27.19
N PRO A 263 20.22 10.90 -28.41
CA PRO A 263 19.32 10.00 -29.12
C PRO A 263 20.10 8.74 -29.54
N ALA A 264 19.82 7.62 -28.88
CA ALA A 264 20.20 6.31 -29.37
C ALA A 264 19.44 6.02 -30.68
N PRO A 265 20.04 5.30 -31.65
CA PRO A 265 19.32 4.90 -32.86
C PRO A 265 18.09 4.07 -32.50
N ALA A 266 16.95 4.39 -33.12
CA ALA A 266 15.66 3.91 -32.69
C ALA A 266 15.56 2.37 -32.67
N PRO A 267 15.21 1.74 -31.53
CA PRO A 267 14.59 0.43 -31.58
C PRO A 267 13.23 0.54 -32.30
N ALA A 268 12.79 -0.57 -32.90
CA ALA A 268 11.51 -0.64 -33.60
C ALA A 268 10.34 -0.23 -32.66
N PRO A 269 9.22 0.31 -33.18
CA PRO A 269 8.11 0.74 -32.35
C PRO A 269 7.50 -0.46 -31.59
N GLU A 270 7.84 -0.56 -30.31
CA GLU A 270 7.04 -1.33 -29.37
C GLU A 270 5.68 -0.63 -29.21
N PRO A 271 4.56 -1.39 -29.16
CA PRO A 271 3.25 -0.79 -28.96
C PRO A 271 3.22 -0.07 -27.60
N ASP A 272 2.45 1.02 -27.52
CA ASP A 272 2.33 1.82 -26.29
C ASP A 272 2.16 0.92 -25.05
N PRO A 273 2.91 1.16 -23.96
CA PRO A 273 2.73 0.42 -22.74
C PRO A 273 1.34 0.75 -22.19
N VAL A 274 0.37 -0.11 -22.51
CA VAL A 274 -0.96 -0.13 -21.89
C VAL A 274 -0.73 -0.22 -20.40
N VAL A 275 -0.81 0.92 -19.71
CA VAL A 275 -0.71 0.97 -18.25
C VAL A 275 -1.93 0.20 -17.74
N PRO A 276 -1.77 -1.04 -17.22
CA PRO A 276 -2.92 -1.77 -16.75
C PRO A 276 -3.51 -0.98 -15.58
N PRO A 277 -4.84 -0.93 -15.43
CA PRO A 277 -5.46 -0.24 -14.32
C PRO A 277 -4.85 -0.71 -13.01
N ALA A 278 -4.55 0.23 -12.11
CA ALA A 278 -3.91 -0.05 -10.83
C ALA A 278 -4.83 -0.97 -10.01
N MET A 279 -4.56 -2.27 -10.07
CA MET A 279 -5.35 -3.30 -9.41
C MET A 279 -4.85 -3.50 -7.98
N SER A 280 -5.75 -3.87 -7.07
CA SER A 280 -5.34 -4.25 -5.71
C SER A 280 -4.39 -5.45 -5.78
N GLY A 281 -3.41 -5.52 -4.88
CA GLY A 281 -2.47 -6.66 -4.84
C GLY A 281 -3.21 -8.01 -4.73
N ARG A 282 -4.33 -8.04 -4.01
CA ARG A 282 -5.23 -9.21 -3.95
C ARG A 282 -5.77 -9.61 -5.33
N LYS A 283 -6.32 -8.65 -6.10
CA LYS A 283 -6.85 -8.91 -7.44
C LYS A 283 -5.75 -9.34 -8.41
N PHE A 284 -4.57 -8.75 -8.31
CA PHE A 284 -3.38 -9.20 -9.06
C PHE A 284 -3.06 -10.67 -8.76
N TRP A 285 -2.93 -11.07 -7.49
CA TRP A 285 -2.58 -12.46 -7.14
C TRP A 285 -3.66 -13.48 -7.54
N ILE A 286 -4.94 -13.11 -7.54
CA ILE A 286 -6.03 -13.96 -8.05
C ILE A 286 -5.85 -14.20 -9.56
N LEU A 287 -5.65 -13.13 -10.34
CA LEU A 287 -5.45 -13.25 -11.78
C LEU A 287 -4.14 -13.95 -12.15
N PHE A 288 -3.05 -13.64 -11.44
CA PHE A 288 -1.74 -14.28 -11.63
C PHE A 288 -1.83 -15.80 -11.46
N LEU A 289 -2.51 -16.27 -10.40
CA LEU A 289 -2.68 -17.71 -10.18
C LEU A 289 -3.65 -18.36 -11.19
N ALA A 290 -4.68 -17.62 -11.66
CA ALA A 290 -5.52 -18.08 -12.77
C ALA A 290 -4.74 -18.21 -14.09
N THR A 291 -3.77 -17.32 -14.34
CA THR A 291 -2.85 -17.42 -15.50
C THR A 291 -1.84 -18.56 -15.34
N VAL A 292 -1.34 -18.84 -14.13
CA VAL A 292 -0.54 -20.05 -13.87
C VAL A 292 -1.34 -21.32 -14.15
N HIS A 293 -2.63 -21.36 -13.77
CA HIS A 293 -3.52 -22.47 -14.08
C HIS A 293 -3.78 -22.64 -15.58
N ASP A 294 -3.97 -21.54 -16.32
CA ASP A 294 -4.04 -21.55 -17.79
C ASP A 294 -2.76 -22.13 -18.41
N VAL A 295 -1.58 -21.70 -17.95
CA VAL A 295 -0.27 -22.17 -18.45
C VAL A 295 -0.12 -23.68 -18.25
N LEU A 296 -0.48 -24.20 -17.07
CA LEU A 296 -0.46 -25.64 -16.79
C LEU A 296 -1.47 -26.41 -17.67
N THR A 297 -2.66 -25.86 -17.84
CA THR A 297 -3.74 -26.47 -18.66
C THR A 297 -3.41 -26.47 -20.15
N ALA A 298 -2.75 -25.41 -20.65
CA ALA A 298 -2.32 -25.27 -22.04
C ALA A 298 -1.20 -26.24 -22.41
N ASN A 299 -0.23 -26.43 -21.51
CA ASN A 299 0.90 -27.36 -21.73
C ASN A 299 0.51 -28.83 -21.51
N LYS A 300 -0.56 -29.12 -20.76
CA LYS A 300 -1.08 -30.49 -20.48
C LYS A 300 -0.07 -31.44 -19.82
N GLU A 301 0.98 -30.90 -19.22
CA GLU A 301 2.02 -31.64 -18.52
C GLU A 301 2.31 -30.98 -17.17
N ALA A 302 2.79 -31.77 -16.21
CA ALA A 302 3.22 -31.24 -14.93
C ALA A 302 4.54 -30.46 -15.05
N MET A 303 4.55 -29.20 -14.60
CA MET A 303 5.67 -28.28 -14.77
C MET A 303 6.33 -27.93 -13.43
N SER A 304 7.64 -27.67 -13.40
CA SER A 304 8.27 -27.10 -12.20
C SER A 304 7.90 -25.62 -12.05
N ALA A 305 8.02 -25.08 -10.83
CA ALA A 305 7.82 -23.65 -10.62
C ALA A 305 8.80 -22.75 -11.41
N GLY A 306 9.93 -23.29 -11.90
CA GLY A 306 10.83 -22.58 -12.81
C GLY A 306 10.26 -22.52 -14.23
N ASP A 307 9.78 -23.66 -14.74
CA ASP A 307 9.22 -23.78 -16.09
C ASP A 307 7.91 -23.00 -16.21
N ILE A 308 7.07 -23.01 -15.16
CA ILE A 308 5.87 -22.17 -15.08
C ILE A 308 6.24 -20.69 -15.24
N ILE A 309 7.24 -20.19 -14.50
CA ILE A 309 7.71 -18.79 -14.60
C ILE A 309 8.22 -18.48 -16.01
N ALA A 310 8.93 -19.43 -16.65
CA ALA A 310 9.43 -19.26 -18.01
C ALA A 310 8.31 -19.26 -19.08
N ALA A 311 7.21 -19.95 -18.81
CA ALA A 311 6.03 -20.05 -19.68
C ALA A 311 4.92 -19.01 -19.36
N MET A 312 5.09 -18.16 -18.35
CA MET A 312 4.15 -17.06 -18.08
C MET A 312 4.15 -16.06 -19.24
N PRO A 313 3.00 -15.42 -19.55
CA PRO A 313 2.97 -14.34 -20.53
C PRO A 313 3.88 -13.17 -20.07
N PRO A 314 4.52 -12.44 -21.00
CA PRO A 314 5.51 -11.42 -20.67
C PRO A 314 4.92 -10.32 -19.77
N GLY A 315 5.72 -9.82 -18.83
CA GLY A 315 5.34 -8.76 -17.90
C GLY A 315 4.58 -9.21 -16.64
N TRP A 316 4.03 -10.43 -16.59
CA TRP A 316 3.37 -10.94 -15.37
C TRP A 316 4.33 -11.15 -14.22
N VAL A 317 5.53 -11.67 -14.52
CA VAL A 317 6.60 -11.92 -13.55
C VAL A 317 7.15 -10.59 -13.03
N GLU A 318 7.31 -9.59 -13.90
CA GLU A 318 7.74 -8.23 -13.57
C GLU A 318 6.69 -7.49 -12.73
N ALA A 319 5.41 -7.64 -13.05
CA ALA A 319 4.30 -7.02 -12.32
C ALA A 319 4.22 -7.47 -10.85
N THR A 320 4.77 -8.64 -10.49
CA THR A 320 4.89 -9.06 -9.08
C THR A 320 5.72 -8.11 -8.23
N ARG A 321 6.61 -7.28 -8.82
CA ARG A 321 7.32 -6.20 -8.10
C ARG A 321 6.32 -5.14 -7.60
N ARG A 322 5.39 -4.73 -8.45
CA ARG A 322 4.41 -3.67 -8.16
C ARG A 322 3.31 -4.11 -7.20
N TYR A 323 2.97 -5.40 -7.20
CA TYR A 323 1.82 -5.96 -6.48
C TYR A 323 2.20 -7.04 -5.43
N GLY A 324 3.49 -7.20 -5.16
CA GLY A 324 4.04 -8.12 -4.16
C GLY A 324 3.87 -7.61 -2.73
N THR A 325 3.99 -8.51 -1.76
CA THR A 325 3.91 -8.18 -0.33
C THR A 325 5.22 -7.60 0.19
N ALA A 326 5.18 -6.34 0.65
CA ALA A 326 6.09 -5.63 1.57
C ALA A 326 7.62 -5.55 1.27
N ASP A 327 8.28 -6.61 0.79
CA ASP A 327 9.73 -6.66 0.51
C ASP A 327 10.07 -6.55 -1.00
N ALA A 328 9.09 -6.15 -1.82
CA ALA A 328 9.06 -6.42 -3.26
C ALA A 328 9.67 -5.31 -4.14
N ASP A 329 11.01 -5.27 -4.22
CA ASP A 329 11.73 -4.61 -5.34
C ASP A 329 12.19 -5.64 -6.41
N ARG A 330 11.77 -6.90 -6.25
CA ARG A 330 12.27 -8.08 -7.00
C ARG A 330 11.11 -8.92 -7.53
N PRO A 331 11.25 -9.51 -8.74
CA PRO A 331 10.22 -10.36 -9.31
C PRO A 331 10.14 -11.70 -8.56
N VAL A 332 8.96 -12.34 -8.60
CA VAL A 332 8.70 -13.63 -7.94
C VAL A 332 9.72 -14.68 -8.36
N ARG A 333 10.25 -15.40 -7.37
CA ARG A 333 11.21 -16.50 -7.57
C ARG A 333 10.50 -17.86 -7.62
N PRO A 334 11.08 -18.89 -8.26
CA PRO A 334 10.50 -20.24 -8.29
C PRO A 334 10.14 -20.80 -6.91
N GLY A 335 10.95 -20.52 -5.88
CA GLY A 335 10.65 -20.93 -4.50
C GLY A 335 9.46 -20.20 -3.86
N GLU A 336 9.27 -18.92 -4.18
CA GLU A 336 8.13 -18.11 -3.71
C GLU A 336 6.85 -18.52 -4.42
N LEU A 337 6.91 -18.77 -5.74
CA LEU A 337 5.80 -19.33 -6.49
C LEU A 337 5.41 -20.72 -5.95
N ARG A 338 6.38 -21.62 -5.73
CA ARG A 338 6.13 -22.94 -5.12
C ARG A 338 5.41 -22.82 -3.77
N TYR A 339 5.86 -21.90 -2.91
CA TYR A 339 5.21 -21.62 -1.63
C TYR A 339 3.77 -21.12 -1.81
N LYS A 340 3.53 -20.20 -2.75
CA LYS A 340 2.19 -19.67 -3.04
C LYS A 340 1.23 -20.69 -3.63
N LEU A 341 1.72 -21.59 -4.49
CA LEU A 341 0.92 -22.69 -5.03
C LEU A 341 0.53 -23.68 -3.93
N ARG A 342 1.45 -24.04 -3.02
CA ARG A 342 1.15 -24.86 -1.83
C ARG A 342 0.11 -24.22 -0.91
N GLU A 343 0.32 -22.96 -0.53
CA GLU A 343 -0.64 -22.19 0.30
C GLU A 343 -2.05 -22.16 -0.33
N ARG A 344 -2.12 -22.18 -1.67
CA ARG A 344 -3.39 -22.22 -2.41
C ARG A 344 -4.00 -23.63 -2.48
N ILE A 345 -3.19 -24.68 -2.65
CA ILE A 345 -3.63 -26.08 -2.59
C ILE A 345 -4.20 -26.39 -1.19
N GLU A 346 -3.46 -26.10 -0.12
CA GLU A 346 -3.90 -26.28 1.27
C GLU A 346 -5.18 -25.51 1.62
N ARG A 347 -5.44 -24.40 0.90
CA ARG A 347 -6.69 -23.64 1.03
C ARG A 347 -7.83 -24.32 0.29
N PHE A 348 -7.61 -24.73 -0.97
CA PHE A 348 -8.61 -25.48 -1.72
C PHE A 348 -8.97 -26.80 -1.06
N GLU A 349 -8.01 -27.54 -0.47
CA GLU A 349 -8.29 -28.77 0.29
C GLU A 349 -9.18 -28.55 1.51
N ARG A 350 -9.09 -27.37 2.14
CA ARG A 350 -9.85 -26.99 3.33
C ARG A 350 -11.26 -26.50 3.01
N ASP A 351 -11.39 -25.75 1.92
CA ASP A 351 -12.62 -25.02 1.57
C ASP A 351 -13.50 -25.79 0.56
N ARG A 352 -13.06 -26.97 0.11
CA ARG A 352 -13.69 -27.85 -0.90
C ARG A 352 -14.84 -28.72 -0.36
N TYR A 353 -15.85 -28.98 -1.20
CA TYR A 353 -16.83 -30.03 -0.93
C TYR A 353 -16.32 -31.45 -1.30
N PRO A 354 -16.69 -32.51 -0.54
CA PRO A 354 -16.31 -33.88 -0.85
C PRO A 354 -16.73 -34.28 -2.28
N GLY A 355 -15.74 -34.52 -3.16
CA GLY A 355 -15.94 -34.94 -4.55
C GLY A 355 -15.35 -34.00 -5.62
N GLU A 356 -15.24 -32.69 -5.38
CA GLU A 356 -14.88 -31.69 -6.42
C GLU A 356 -13.38 -31.69 -6.79
N ALA A 357 -12.94 -32.13 -7.97
CA ALA A 357 -11.51 -32.20 -8.32
C ALA A 357 -10.73 -30.90 -8.01
N LEU A 358 -9.56 -31.01 -7.37
CA LEU A 358 -8.74 -29.84 -7.04
C LEU A 358 -8.32 -29.09 -8.31
N PRO A 359 -8.26 -27.74 -8.31
CA PRO A 359 -7.78 -26.99 -9.47
C PRO A 359 -6.30 -27.23 -9.77
N LEU A 360 -5.51 -27.50 -8.73
CA LEU A 360 -4.06 -27.70 -8.75
C LEU A 360 -3.65 -28.82 -7.78
N VAL A 361 -2.63 -29.58 -8.13
CA VAL A 361 -1.96 -30.56 -7.26
C VAL A 361 -0.44 -30.43 -7.38
N GLU A 362 0.30 -30.63 -6.29
CA GLU A 362 1.76 -30.83 -6.32
C GLU A 362 2.07 -32.33 -6.35
N LEU A 363 2.89 -32.75 -7.31
CA LEU A 363 3.34 -34.13 -7.46
C LEU A 363 4.52 -34.45 -6.52
N PRO A 364 4.82 -35.74 -6.25
CA PRO A 364 5.92 -36.13 -5.35
C PRO A 364 7.31 -35.63 -5.76
N ASP A 365 7.51 -35.29 -7.03
CA ASP A 365 8.75 -34.71 -7.58
C ASP A 365 8.83 -33.17 -7.42
N GLY A 366 7.77 -32.53 -6.92
CA GLY A 366 7.68 -31.08 -6.73
C GLY A 366 7.24 -30.28 -7.97
N ARG A 367 6.74 -30.95 -9.01
CA ARG A 367 6.04 -30.30 -10.13
C ARG A 367 4.57 -30.09 -9.81
N PHE A 368 3.92 -29.17 -10.54
CA PHE A 368 2.52 -28.84 -10.39
C PHE A 368 1.72 -29.23 -11.63
N GLU A 369 0.49 -29.69 -11.43
CA GLU A 369 -0.44 -30.10 -12.49
C GLU A 369 -1.80 -29.43 -12.27
N ALA A 370 -2.48 -29.05 -13.35
CA ALA A 370 -3.84 -28.52 -13.33
C ALA A 370 -4.85 -29.67 -13.52
N THR A 371 -5.47 -30.11 -12.42
CA THR A 371 -6.32 -31.32 -12.38
C THR A 371 -7.83 -31.04 -12.43
N GLY A 372 -8.24 -29.77 -12.37
CA GLY A 372 -9.64 -29.37 -12.27
C GLY A 372 -9.85 -27.90 -12.67
N PRO A 373 -11.11 -27.43 -12.76
CA PRO A 373 -11.42 -26.06 -13.17
C PRO A 373 -10.95 -25.04 -12.13
N TRP A 374 -10.47 -23.87 -12.59
CA TRP A 374 -10.13 -22.78 -11.69
C TRP A 374 -11.39 -22.06 -11.17
N PRO A 375 -11.61 -21.96 -9.84
CA PRO A 375 -12.77 -21.26 -9.30
C PRO A 375 -12.73 -19.77 -9.66
N GLY A 376 -13.88 -19.23 -10.07
CA GLY A 376 -14.01 -17.87 -10.57
C GLY A 376 -13.87 -17.71 -12.10
N ARG A 377 -13.54 -18.77 -12.86
CA ARG A 377 -13.73 -18.75 -14.33
C ARG A 377 -15.17 -19.10 -14.70
N GLY A 378 -16.04 -18.09 -14.71
CA GLY A 378 -17.30 -18.12 -15.45
C GLY A 378 -18.60 -18.33 -14.68
N SER A 379 -18.61 -18.40 -13.35
CA SER A 379 -19.86 -18.52 -12.58
C SER A 379 -19.90 -17.81 -11.21
N GLU A 380 -20.82 -16.86 -11.09
CA GLU A 380 -21.85 -16.76 -10.02
C GLU A 380 -21.47 -16.87 -8.52
N ARG A 381 -20.24 -16.52 -8.11
CA ARG A 381 -19.95 -16.20 -6.70
C ARG A 381 -19.36 -14.79 -6.56
N PRO A 382 -20.18 -13.77 -6.23
CA PRO A 382 -19.71 -12.39 -6.06
C PRO A 382 -18.60 -12.24 -5.00
N ASP A 383 -18.64 -13.10 -3.98
CA ASP A 383 -17.84 -12.96 -2.75
C ASP A 383 -16.36 -13.35 -2.91
N GLU A 384 -16.00 -14.09 -3.96
CA GLU A 384 -14.59 -14.47 -4.22
C GLU A 384 -13.80 -13.39 -4.98
N ALA A 385 -14.49 -12.40 -5.58
CA ALA A 385 -13.89 -11.36 -6.40
C ALA A 385 -13.56 -10.05 -5.66
N ALA A 386 -13.95 -9.92 -4.37
CA ALA A 386 -13.79 -8.74 -3.52
C ALA A 386 -12.77 -8.96 -2.40
#